data_AF-A0A149QRM5-F1
#
_entry.id   AF-A0A149QRM5-F1
#
_cell.length_a   1.000
_cell.length_b   1.000
_cell.length_c   1.000
_cell.angle_alpha   90.00
_cell.angle_beta   90.00
_cell.angle_gamma   90.00
#
_symmetry.space_group_name_H-M   'P 1'
#
loop_
_entity.id
_entity.type
_entity.pdbx_description
1 polymer ?
#
loop_
_entity_poly.entity_id
_entity_poly.type
_entity_poly.pdbx_seq_one_letter_code
_entity_poly.pdbx_strand_id
1 'polypeptide(L)'
;MSLPPFLRSKSAYIRYMYAQTHLEKLREQLSSAEKLDNFELESLPDDERKKTIRCKNPPPVLLSWLLGDVIHSLRSALDYVTCGLVTLNKPNADLSHVQFPFGRKGERLNSGQRKRIESISDEALEAIEHMRAEYGEGLSLLCEFSNQDKHRFLMPAYSHLVSFRFAADTRTSNSTTMSVQPLAGHEKLLPLRDGEIVDFRDGTLKTVKIGFQLEAGGASYRSESIDLINDAVRQTLNELLPLTQSPVPAQGVYP
;
A
#
# COMPACT_ATOMS: atom_id res chain seq x y z
N MET A 1 -2.30 29.24 20.91
CA MET A 1 -2.82 29.66 19.59
C MET A 1 -3.12 28.40 18.78
N SER A 2 -4.36 28.21 18.33
CA SER A 2 -4.68 27.10 17.42
C SER A 2 -4.23 27.46 16.00
N LEU A 3 -3.55 26.53 15.32
CA LEU A 3 -3.13 26.72 13.94
C LEU A 3 -4.36 26.73 13.00
N PRO A 4 -4.36 27.57 11.94
CA PRO A 4 -5.43 27.58 10.94
C PRO A 4 -5.68 26.19 10.30
N PRO A 5 -6.93 25.80 10.05
CA PRO A 5 -7.28 24.51 9.41
C PRO A 5 -6.57 24.27 8.06
N PHE A 6 -6.42 25.30 7.22
CA PHE A 6 -5.78 25.17 5.90
C PHE A 6 -4.31 24.69 5.98
N LEU A 7 -3.60 24.97 7.09
CA LEU A 7 -2.23 24.47 7.29
C LEU A 7 -2.22 22.96 7.51
N ARG A 8 -3.29 22.39 8.11
CA ARG A 8 -3.42 20.94 8.30
C ARG A 8 -3.71 20.24 6.97
N SER A 9 -4.57 20.80 6.13
CA SER A 9 -4.80 20.30 4.77
C SER A 9 -3.55 20.35 3.91
N LYS A 10 -2.78 21.45 4.02
CA LYS A 10 -1.46 21.55 3.37
C LYS A 10 -0.48 20.50 3.92
N SER A 11 -0.51 20.23 5.22
CA SER A 11 0.32 19.19 5.84
C SER A 11 -0.05 17.79 5.33
N ALA A 12 -1.33 17.49 5.15
CA ALA A 12 -1.80 16.25 4.54
C ALA A 12 -1.22 16.08 3.13
N TYR A 13 -1.32 17.12 2.28
CA TYR A 13 -0.76 17.10 0.94
C TYR A 13 0.77 16.95 0.93
N ILE A 14 1.49 17.68 1.80
CA ILE A 14 2.95 17.57 1.92
C ILE A 14 3.37 16.14 2.32
N ARG A 15 2.65 15.51 3.27
CA ARG A 15 2.92 14.12 3.67
C ARG A 15 2.67 13.14 2.53
N TYR A 16 1.61 13.34 1.75
CA TYR A 16 1.35 12.54 0.55
C TYR A 16 2.46 12.70 -0.51
N MET A 17 2.88 13.95 -0.80
CA MET A 17 3.97 14.21 -1.75
C MET A 17 5.30 13.63 -1.29
N TYR A 18 5.61 13.73 0.01
CA TYR A 18 6.77 13.08 0.60
C TYR A 18 6.71 11.55 0.42
N ALA A 19 5.53 10.94 0.60
CA ALA A 19 5.33 9.54 0.34
C ALA A 19 5.58 9.18 -1.13
N GLN A 20 5.16 10.02 -2.10
CA GLN A 20 5.43 9.77 -3.53
C GLN A 20 6.92 9.74 -3.84
N THR A 21 7.71 10.67 -3.29
CA THR A 21 9.17 10.68 -3.47
C THR A 21 9.82 9.41 -2.91
N HIS A 22 9.33 8.88 -1.78
CA HIS A 22 9.87 7.64 -1.21
C HIS A 22 9.37 6.41 -1.96
N LEU A 23 8.16 6.45 -2.52
CA LEU A 23 7.60 5.40 -3.36
C LEU A 23 8.40 5.25 -4.67
N GLU A 24 8.82 6.35 -5.28
CA GLU A 24 9.71 6.32 -6.46
C GLU A 24 11.04 5.63 -6.14
N LYS A 25 11.69 6.05 -5.05
CA LYS A 25 12.92 5.40 -4.56
C LYS A 25 12.70 3.91 -4.25
N LEU A 26 11.55 3.57 -3.66
CA LEU A 26 11.21 2.19 -3.34
C LEU A 26 11.09 1.35 -4.61
N ARG A 27 10.42 1.87 -5.64
CA ARG A 27 10.29 1.20 -6.95
C ARG A 27 11.64 1.00 -7.62
N GLU A 28 12.54 1.98 -7.55
CA GLU A 28 13.90 1.85 -8.06
C GLU A 28 14.65 0.71 -7.35
N GLN A 29 14.61 0.68 -6.01
CA GLN A 29 15.28 -0.36 -5.22
C GLN A 29 14.66 -1.76 -5.45
N LEU A 30 13.33 -1.84 -5.56
CA LEU A 30 12.62 -3.08 -5.92
C LEU A 30 13.07 -3.58 -7.30
N SER A 31 13.10 -2.72 -8.31
CA SER A 31 13.54 -3.08 -9.66
C SER A 31 14.98 -3.61 -9.71
N SER A 32 15.85 -3.10 -8.82
CA SER A 32 17.22 -3.58 -8.67
C SER A 32 17.28 -4.94 -7.97
N ALA A 33 16.48 -5.14 -6.92
CA ALA A 33 16.41 -6.38 -6.15
C ALA A 33 15.77 -7.54 -6.92
N GLU A 34 14.84 -7.25 -7.83
CA GLU A 34 14.13 -8.25 -8.66
C GLU A 34 14.96 -8.82 -9.81
N LYS A 35 16.18 -8.33 -10.04
CA LYS A 35 17.05 -8.83 -11.11
C LYS A 35 17.47 -10.27 -10.84
N LEU A 36 17.38 -11.10 -11.87
CA LEU A 36 17.84 -12.50 -11.83
C LEU A 36 19.33 -12.63 -11.49
N ASP A 37 20.14 -11.61 -11.79
CA ASP A 37 21.57 -11.56 -11.44
C ASP A 37 21.83 -11.64 -9.92
N ASN A 38 20.82 -11.36 -9.10
CA ASN A 38 20.87 -11.54 -7.64
C ASN A 38 20.74 -13.01 -7.20
N PHE A 39 20.56 -13.93 -8.15
CA PHE A 39 20.35 -15.35 -7.93
C PHE A 39 21.30 -16.20 -8.78
N GLU A 40 21.74 -17.34 -8.25
CA GLU A 40 22.37 -18.40 -9.03
C GLU A 40 21.38 -19.53 -9.25
N LEU A 41 21.42 -20.09 -10.46
CA LEU A 41 20.59 -21.21 -10.85
C LEU A 41 21.52 -22.38 -11.17
N GLU A 42 21.61 -23.33 -10.25
CA GLU A 42 22.41 -24.54 -10.41
C GLU A 42 21.51 -25.66 -10.95
N SER A 43 21.86 -26.25 -12.10
CA SER A 43 21.15 -27.41 -12.63
C SER A 43 21.40 -28.64 -11.76
N LEU A 44 20.37 -29.41 -11.45
CA LEU A 44 20.56 -30.69 -10.77
C LEU A 44 21.12 -31.76 -11.73
N PRO A 45 22.07 -32.61 -11.30
CA PRO A 45 22.68 -33.64 -12.15
C PRO A 45 21.66 -34.64 -12.71
N ASP A 46 20.61 -34.95 -11.94
CA ASP A 46 19.61 -35.96 -12.28
C ASP A 46 18.42 -35.39 -13.10
N ASP A 47 18.29 -34.06 -13.19
CA ASP A 47 17.18 -33.41 -13.90
C ASP A 47 17.54 -31.96 -14.27
N GLU A 48 18.00 -31.74 -15.52
CA GLU A 48 18.33 -30.41 -16.05
C GLU A 48 17.16 -29.41 -16.00
N ARG A 49 15.92 -29.88 -15.80
CA ARG A 49 14.71 -29.05 -15.73
C ARG A 49 14.40 -28.58 -14.32
N LYS A 50 15.09 -29.11 -13.31
CA LYS A 50 15.07 -28.63 -11.95
C LYS A 50 16.33 -27.85 -11.68
N LYS A 51 16.17 -26.66 -11.10
CA LYS A 51 17.29 -25.83 -10.68
C LYS A 51 17.22 -25.55 -9.21
N THR A 52 18.35 -25.65 -8.54
CA THR A 52 18.53 -25.12 -7.19
C THR A 52 18.73 -23.61 -7.31
N ILE A 53 17.91 -22.82 -6.61
CA ILE A 53 18.08 -21.38 -6.56
C ILE A 53 18.93 -21.01 -5.34
N ARG A 54 20.04 -20.31 -5.58
CA ARG A 54 20.87 -19.71 -4.52
C ARG A 54 20.75 -18.20 -4.54
N CYS A 55 20.53 -17.61 -3.38
CA CYS A 55 20.38 -16.16 -3.24
C CYS A 55 21.75 -15.52 -3.04
N LYS A 56 22.29 -14.84 -4.06
CA LYS A 56 23.58 -14.13 -3.97
C LYS A 56 23.44 -12.87 -3.13
N ASN A 57 22.43 -12.07 -3.47
CA ASN A 57 22.18 -10.76 -2.89
C ASN A 57 20.73 -10.71 -2.41
N PRO A 58 20.44 -11.03 -1.13
CA PRO A 58 19.07 -10.94 -0.62
C PRO A 58 18.57 -9.49 -0.64
N PRO A 59 17.24 -9.28 -0.65
CA PRO A 59 16.66 -7.95 -0.59
C PRO A 59 17.23 -7.18 0.60
N PRO A 60 17.77 -5.96 0.40
CA PRO A 60 18.38 -5.23 1.49
C PRO A 60 17.32 -4.85 2.53
N VAL A 61 17.66 -4.96 3.83
CA VAL A 61 16.79 -4.54 4.96
C VAL A 61 16.32 -3.09 4.81
N LEU A 62 17.10 -2.27 4.09
CA LEU A 62 16.74 -0.89 3.76
C LEU A 62 15.42 -0.76 2.99
N LEU A 63 15.02 -1.77 2.20
CA LEU A 63 13.71 -1.80 1.54
C LEU A 63 12.56 -1.74 2.52
N SER A 64 12.69 -2.47 3.64
CA SER A 64 11.68 -2.49 4.69
C SER A 64 11.54 -1.14 5.37
N TRP A 65 12.67 -0.46 5.61
CA TRP A 65 12.66 0.89 6.18
C TRP A 65 12.00 1.91 5.26
N LEU A 66 12.36 1.87 3.97
CA LEU A 66 11.78 2.77 2.97
C LEU A 66 10.28 2.51 2.77
N LEU A 67 9.84 1.26 2.84
CA LEU A 67 8.41 0.92 2.86
C LEU A 67 7.71 1.53 4.08
N GLY A 68 8.30 1.40 5.28
CA GLY A 68 7.78 2.01 6.51
C GLY A 68 7.56 3.51 6.35
N ASP A 69 8.54 4.22 5.78
CA ASP A 69 8.43 5.66 5.51
C ASP A 69 7.29 6.01 4.55
N VAL A 70 7.10 5.24 3.48
CA VAL A 70 5.97 5.41 2.55
C VAL A 70 4.65 5.20 3.28
N ILE A 71 4.49 4.05 3.94
CA ILE A 71 3.25 3.66 4.63
C ILE A 71 2.88 4.66 5.73
N HIS A 72 3.83 5.06 6.56
CA HIS A 72 3.58 6.03 7.63
C HIS A 72 3.27 7.42 7.09
N SER A 73 3.89 7.83 5.99
CA SER A 73 3.60 9.13 5.36
C SER A 73 2.21 9.16 4.75
N LEU A 74 1.81 8.10 4.05
CA LEU A 74 0.45 7.93 3.52
C LEU A 74 -0.60 7.91 4.64
N ARG A 75 -0.36 7.13 5.71
CA ARG A 75 -1.25 7.08 6.87
C ARG A 75 -1.39 8.45 7.53
N SER A 76 -0.27 9.11 7.77
CA SER A 76 -0.26 10.44 8.38
C SER A 76 -1.01 11.46 7.52
N ALA A 77 -0.93 11.37 6.19
CA ALA A 77 -1.68 12.27 5.31
C ALA A 77 -3.19 12.20 5.57
N LEU A 78 -3.74 10.99 5.76
CA LEU A 78 -5.14 10.79 6.12
C LEU A 78 -5.46 11.30 7.53
N ASP A 79 -4.55 11.12 8.49
CA ASP A 79 -4.74 11.63 9.85
C ASP A 79 -4.73 13.19 9.87
N TYR A 80 -3.85 13.83 9.09
CA TYR A 80 -3.79 15.30 8.97
C TYR A 80 -5.04 15.90 8.33
N VAL A 81 -5.58 15.31 7.26
CA VAL A 81 -6.82 15.81 6.65
C VAL A 81 -7.99 15.63 7.62
N THR A 82 -8.04 14.52 8.36
CA THR A 82 -9.05 14.28 9.41
C THR A 82 -8.96 15.33 10.52
N CYS A 83 -7.75 15.65 10.99
CA CYS A 83 -7.53 16.75 11.92
C CYS A 83 -8.00 18.10 11.36
N GLY A 84 -7.73 18.34 10.06
CA GLY A 84 -8.22 19.52 9.34
C GLY A 84 -9.74 19.65 9.45
N LEU A 85 -10.47 18.59 9.07
CA LEU A 85 -11.94 18.52 9.13
C LEU A 85 -12.47 18.75 10.56
N VAL A 86 -11.88 18.12 11.57
CA VAL A 86 -12.27 18.33 12.98
C VAL A 86 -12.09 19.79 13.40
N THR A 87 -10.97 20.41 13.04
CA THR A 87 -10.68 21.80 13.45
C THR A 87 -11.44 22.86 12.68
N LEU A 88 -12.03 22.52 11.53
CA LEU A 88 -12.90 23.43 10.78
C LEU A 88 -14.16 23.78 11.59
N ASN A 89 -14.76 22.78 12.24
CA ASN A 89 -15.96 22.94 13.05
C ASN A 89 -15.66 23.19 14.54
N LYS A 90 -14.54 22.65 15.05
CA LYS A 90 -14.12 22.83 16.45
C LYS A 90 -12.64 23.25 16.51
N PRO A 91 -12.33 24.55 16.33
CA PRO A 91 -10.94 25.04 16.24
C PRO A 91 -10.04 24.72 17.45
N ASN A 92 -10.63 24.50 18.63
CA ASN A 92 -9.95 24.18 19.88
C ASN A 92 -10.11 22.70 20.30
N ALA A 93 -10.48 21.81 19.38
CA ALA A 93 -10.57 20.38 19.67
C ALA A 93 -9.21 19.82 20.10
N ASP A 94 -9.23 18.90 21.06
CA ASP A 94 -8.07 18.06 21.34
C ASP A 94 -7.87 17.07 20.20
N LEU A 95 -6.71 17.14 19.55
CA LEU A 95 -6.36 16.31 18.39
C LEU A 95 -5.52 15.08 18.78
N SER A 96 -5.19 14.90 20.06
CA SER A 96 -4.33 13.82 20.56
C SER A 96 -4.79 12.41 20.19
N HIS A 97 -6.09 12.25 19.96
CA HIS A 97 -6.74 10.99 19.61
C HIS A 97 -7.49 11.03 18.26
N VAL A 98 -7.36 12.13 17.51
CA VAL A 98 -7.96 12.27 16.18
C VAL A 98 -7.07 11.53 15.19
N GLN A 99 -7.69 10.62 14.44
CA GLN A 99 -7.05 9.83 13.40
C GLN A 99 -8.10 9.46 12.35
N PHE A 100 -7.66 9.18 11.13
CA PHE A 100 -8.55 8.69 10.09
C PHE A 100 -9.20 7.38 10.56
N PRO A 101 -10.52 7.25 10.41
CA PRO A 101 -11.27 6.12 10.96
C PRO A 101 -11.30 4.95 9.96
N PHE A 102 -10.27 4.11 9.93
CA PHE A 102 -10.19 2.98 8.99
C PHE A 102 -11.36 1.99 9.12
N GLY A 103 -11.76 1.70 10.37
CA GLY A 103 -12.81 0.74 10.66
C GLY A 103 -12.52 -0.66 10.13
N ARG A 104 -13.58 -1.46 9.93
CA ARG A 104 -13.50 -2.79 9.31
C ARG A 104 -14.10 -2.73 7.92
N LYS A 105 -13.54 -3.50 6.97
CA LYS A 105 -14.05 -3.61 5.61
C LYS A 105 -15.51 -4.10 5.65
N GLY A 106 -16.39 -3.39 4.95
CA GLY A 106 -17.83 -3.71 4.90
C GLY A 106 -18.64 -3.32 6.13
N GLU A 107 -18.05 -2.68 7.14
CA GLU A 107 -18.75 -2.24 8.35
C GLU A 107 -18.73 -0.70 8.47
N ARG A 108 -19.87 -0.13 8.92
CA ARG A 108 -19.95 1.29 9.30
C ARG A 108 -19.08 1.58 10.52
N LEU A 109 -18.73 2.86 10.70
CA LEU A 109 -17.97 3.29 11.86
C LEU A 109 -18.73 3.03 13.16
N ASN A 110 -18.06 2.37 14.11
CA ASN A 110 -18.61 2.14 15.44
C ASN A 110 -18.59 3.43 16.28
N SER A 111 -19.26 3.41 17.44
CA SER A 111 -19.37 4.57 18.34
C SER A 111 -18.01 5.11 18.79
N GLY A 112 -17.04 4.24 19.07
CA GLY A 112 -15.69 4.65 19.47
C GLY A 112 -14.93 5.38 18.35
N GLN A 113 -15.09 4.94 17.11
CA GLN A 113 -14.50 5.58 15.94
C GLN A 113 -15.17 6.92 15.63
N ARG A 114 -16.50 6.97 15.68
CA ARG A 114 -17.27 8.21 15.52
C ARG A 114 -16.90 9.24 16.57
N LYS A 115 -16.70 8.82 17.82
CA LYS A 115 -16.26 9.70 18.91
C LYS A 115 -14.93 10.39 18.64
N ARG A 116 -13.98 9.72 17.98
CA ARG A 116 -12.65 10.30 17.64
C ARG A 116 -12.72 11.39 16.56
N ILE A 117 -13.82 11.47 15.84
CA ILE A 117 -14.05 12.43 14.75
C ILE A 117 -15.36 13.20 14.95
N GLU A 118 -15.90 13.23 16.17
CA GLU A 118 -17.28 13.70 16.46
C GLU A 118 -17.59 15.13 16.01
N SER A 119 -16.55 15.92 15.71
CA SER A 119 -16.68 17.31 15.31
C SER A 119 -16.64 17.52 13.80
N ILE A 120 -16.51 16.50 12.95
CA ILE A 120 -16.57 16.69 11.49
C ILE A 120 -18.03 16.96 11.03
N SER A 121 -18.20 17.53 9.82
CA SER A 121 -19.54 17.71 9.23
C SER A 121 -20.13 16.36 8.80
N ASP A 122 -21.46 16.31 8.65
CA ASP A 122 -22.14 15.12 8.12
C ASP A 122 -21.65 14.77 6.71
N GLU A 123 -21.44 15.78 5.86
CA GLU A 123 -20.85 15.63 4.52
C GLU A 123 -19.46 14.97 4.58
N ALA A 124 -18.60 15.40 5.50
CA ALA A 124 -17.28 14.80 5.67
C ALA A 124 -17.35 13.36 6.22
N LEU A 125 -18.33 13.07 7.08
CA LEU A 125 -18.55 11.73 7.59
C LEU A 125 -19.05 10.79 6.48
N GLU A 126 -19.97 11.26 5.63
CA GLU A 126 -20.48 10.53 4.47
C GLU A 126 -19.36 10.26 3.46
N ALA A 127 -18.53 11.26 3.16
CA ALA A 127 -17.36 11.09 2.31
C ALA A 127 -16.38 10.04 2.86
N ILE A 128 -16.10 10.06 4.17
CA ILE A 128 -15.26 9.04 4.82
C ILE A 128 -15.89 7.64 4.67
N GLU A 129 -17.18 7.47 4.94
CA GLU A 129 -17.86 6.18 4.82
C GLU A 129 -17.89 5.69 3.35
N HIS A 130 -18.07 6.60 2.39
CA HIS A 130 -17.99 6.31 0.95
C HIS A 130 -16.60 5.78 0.56
N MET A 131 -15.54 6.50 0.93
CA MET A 131 -14.17 6.09 0.61
C MET A 131 -13.80 4.76 1.26
N ARG A 132 -14.30 4.48 2.48
CA ARG A 132 -14.12 3.18 3.15
C ARG A 132 -14.85 2.05 2.44
N ALA A 133 -16.01 2.31 1.84
CA ALA A 133 -16.76 1.31 1.10
C ALA A 133 -16.08 0.96 -0.23
N GLU A 134 -15.63 1.97 -0.97
CA GLU A 134 -15.03 1.79 -2.30
C GLU A 134 -13.57 1.31 -2.23
N TYR A 135 -12.74 1.92 -1.37
CA TYR A 135 -11.29 1.67 -1.28
C TYR A 135 -10.87 0.94 -0.01
N GLY A 136 -11.82 0.26 0.64
CA GLY A 136 -11.61 -0.38 1.95
C GLY A 136 -10.47 -1.40 2.01
N GLU A 137 -10.13 -2.03 0.88
CA GLU A 137 -9.00 -2.97 0.81
C GLU A 137 -7.64 -2.28 0.99
N GLY A 138 -7.35 -1.28 0.16
CA GLY A 138 -6.11 -0.50 0.27
C GLY A 138 -6.02 0.24 1.61
N LEU A 139 -7.14 0.76 2.12
CA LEU A 139 -7.18 1.40 3.44
C LEU A 139 -6.92 0.39 4.57
N SER A 140 -7.49 -0.82 4.52
CA SER A 140 -7.21 -1.87 5.52
C SER A 140 -5.73 -2.24 5.53
N LEU A 141 -5.16 -2.47 4.35
CA LEU A 141 -3.74 -2.81 4.20
C LEU A 141 -2.84 -1.69 4.73
N LEU A 142 -3.14 -0.43 4.43
CA LEU A 142 -2.42 0.71 4.99
C LEU A 142 -2.40 0.69 6.52
N CYS A 143 -3.57 0.42 7.13
CA CYS A 143 -3.68 0.36 8.58
C CYS A 143 -2.90 -0.82 9.17
N GLU A 144 -2.96 -1.98 8.54
CA GLU A 144 -2.26 -3.19 8.98
C GLU A 144 -0.75 -3.04 8.87
N PHE A 145 -0.26 -2.57 7.72
CA PHE A 145 1.17 -2.34 7.46
C PHE A 145 1.72 -1.29 8.42
N SER A 146 1.02 -0.17 8.59
CA SER A 146 1.45 0.89 9.52
C SER A 146 1.43 0.40 10.98
N ASN A 147 0.50 -0.46 11.37
CA ASN A 147 0.45 -0.96 12.75
C ASN A 147 1.59 -1.94 13.02
N GLN A 148 1.89 -2.82 12.07
CA GLN A 148 3.00 -3.76 12.20
C GLN A 148 4.34 -3.03 12.30
N ASP A 149 4.61 -2.13 11.36
CA ASP A 149 5.89 -1.40 11.29
C ASP A 149 6.15 -0.59 12.56
N LYS A 150 5.10 0.05 13.11
CA LYS A 150 5.18 0.87 14.31
C LYS A 150 5.33 0.08 15.61
N HIS A 151 4.65 -1.06 15.73
CA HIS A 151 4.42 -1.70 17.04
C HIS A 151 4.94 -3.12 17.18
N ARG A 152 5.31 -3.78 16.09
CA ARG A 152 5.60 -5.22 16.10
C ARG A 152 6.96 -5.51 15.52
N PHE A 153 7.10 -5.32 14.22
CA PHE A 153 8.26 -5.77 13.47
C PHE A 153 8.39 -4.96 12.18
N LEU A 154 9.62 -4.62 11.83
CA LEU A 154 9.94 -3.97 10.56
C LEU A 154 9.45 -4.87 9.42
N MET A 155 8.64 -4.35 8.50
CA MET A 155 7.99 -5.14 7.43
C MET A 155 8.99 -6.02 6.66
N PRO A 156 8.99 -7.36 6.81
CA PRO A 156 9.96 -8.21 6.14
C PRO A 156 9.76 -8.17 4.63
N ALA A 157 10.80 -7.78 3.89
CA ALA A 157 10.86 -7.97 2.45
C ALA A 157 11.30 -9.40 2.13
N TYR A 158 10.63 -10.07 1.19
CA TYR A 158 10.98 -11.43 0.77
C TYR A 158 10.92 -11.56 -0.75
N SER A 159 11.76 -12.44 -1.29
CA SER A 159 11.72 -12.84 -2.70
C SER A 159 10.72 -13.97 -2.90
N HIS A 160 9.95 -13.97 -3.97
CA HIS A 160 9.07 -15.07 -4.38
C HIS A 160 9.07 -15.21 -5.91
N LEU A 161 8.64 -16.36 -6.41
CA LEU A 161 8.53 -16.61 -7.84
C LEU A 161 7.14 -16.27 -8.38
N VAL A 162 7.11 -15.66 -9.55
CA VAL A 162 5.89 -15.38 -10.32
C VAL A 162 6.06 -15.97 -11.71
N SER A 163 5.07 -16.75 -12.14
CA SER A 163 5.05 -17.45 -13.41
C SER A 163 4.18 -16.71 -14.42
N PHE A 164 4.70 -16.57 -15.63
CA PHE A 164 4.06 -15.93 -16.75
C PHE A 164 3.77 -16.93 -17.86
N ARG A 165 2.59 -16.82 -18.45
CA ARG A 165 2.27 -17.43 -19.74
C ARG A 165 2.41 -16.40 -20.84
N PHE A 166 3.05 -16.81 -21.92
CA PHE A 166 3.12 -16.02 -23.14
C PHE A 166 2.29 -16.73 -24.22
N ALA A 167 1.52 -15.94 -24.97
CA ALA A 167 0.90 -16.38 -26.21
C ALA A 167 1.72 -15.82 -27.37
N ALA A 168 2.22 -16.69 -28.23
CA ALA A 168 2.88 -16.28 -29.48
C ALA A 168 1.84 -16.22 -30.59
N ASP A 169 1.57 -15.03 -31.14
CA ASP A 169 0.82 -14.91 -32.38
C ASP A 169 1.74 -15.29 -33.55
N THR A 170 1.41 -16.39 -34.21
CA THR A 170 2.18 -16.95 -35.32
C THR A 170 1.74 -16.41 -36.69
N ARG A 171 0.74 -15.51 -36.75
CA ARG A 171 0.20 -14.98 -38.02
C ARG A 171 1.01 -13.85 -38.66
N THR A 172 1.89 -13.16 -37.93
CA THR A 172 2.71 -12.07 -38.48
C THR A 172 4.18 -12.31 -38.21
N SER A 173 4.96 -12.54 -39.27
CA SER A 173 6.39 -12.86 -39.19
C SER A 173 7.25 -11.77 -38.55
N ASN A 174 6.73 -10.55 -38.37
CA ASN A 174 7.45 -9.43 -37.76
C ASN A 174 6.58 -8.74 -36.71
N SER A 175 7.09 -8.69 -35.47
CA SER A 175 6.51 -8.09 -34.25
C SER A 175 5.48 -8.95 -33.51
N THR A 176 5.97 -9.80 -32.60
CA THR A 176 5.16 -10.40 -31.54
C THR A 176 4.99 -9.37 -30.42
N THR A 177 3.83 -8.71 -30.36
CA THR A 177 3.44 -8.01 -29.13
C THR A 177 3.09 -9.08 -28.09
N MET A 178 4.03 -9.37 -27.20
CA MET A 178 3.84 -10.36 -26.14
C MET A 178 2.92 -9.77 -25.06
N SER A 179 1.66 -10.21 -25.01
CA SER A 179 0.83 -9.98 -23.84
C SER A 179 1.35 -10.86 -22.70
N VAL A 180 2.14 -10.28 -21.81
CA VAL A 180 2.61 -10.92 -20.57
C VAL A 180 1.52 -10.78 -19.53
N GLN A 181 0.83 -11.87 -19.20
CA GLN A 181 -0.10 -11.91 -18.07
C GLN A 181 0.44 -12.88 -17.02
N PRO A 182 0.51 -12.48 -15.73
CA PRO A 182 0.69 -13.43 -14.64
C PRO A 182 -0.39 -14.51 -14.75
N LEU A 183 -0.09 -15.76 -14.38
CA LEU A 183 -1.16 -16.74 -14.24
C LEU A 183 -2.21 -16.21 -13.26
N ALA A 184 -3.42 -15.92 -13.74
CA ALA A 184 -4.52 -15.54 -12.87
C ALA A 184 -4.83 -16.71 -11.93
N GLY A 185 -4.78 -16.45 -10.63
CA GLY A 185 -5.14 -17.42 -9.59
C GLY A 185 -3.97 -17.89 -8.73
N HIS A 186 -4.06 -17.59 -7.44
CA HIS A 186 -3.48 -18.32 -6.31
C HIS A 186 -2.04 -18.86 -6.45
N GLU A 187 -1.15 -18.16 -7.16
CA GLU A 187 0.27 -18.42 -6.96
C GLU A 187 0.56 -18.21 -5.48
N LYS A 188 0.99 -19.29 -4.81
CA LYS A 188 1.39 -19.22 -3.42
C LYS A 188 2.56 -18.24 -3.33
N LEU A 189 2.31 -17.11 -2.68
CA LEU A 189 3.32 -16.09 -2.34
C LEU A 189 4.21 -16.61 -1.21
N LEU A 190 4.85 -17.75 -1.44
CA LEU A 190 5.78 -18.34 -0.51
C LEU A 190 7.14 -17.68 -0.71
N PRO A 191 7.79 -17.26 0.39
CA PRO A 191 9.17 -16.83 0.34
C PRO A 191 10.05 -17.92 -0.27
N LEU A 192 10.79 -17.53 -1.31
CA LEU A 192 11.84 -18.32 -1.92
C LEU A 192 12.96 -18.50 -0.88
N ARG A 193 13.34 -19.75 -0.64
CA ARG A 193 14.42 -20.08 0.30
C ARG A 193 15.73 -20.32 -0.43
N ASP A 194 16.83 -19.97 0.21
CA ASP A 194 18.14 -20.34 -0.33
C ASP A 194 18.28 -21.87 -0.41
N GLY A 195 18.69 -22.37 -1.58
CA GLY A 195 18.79 -23.80 -1.87
C GLY A 195 17.46 -24.45 -2.27
N GLU A 196 16.38 -23.68 -2.48
CA GLU A 196 15.11 -24.22 -2.92
C GLU A 196 15.19 -24.77 -4.35
N ILE A 197 14.63 -25.96 -4.56
CA ILE A 197 14.59 -26.61 -5.87
C ILE A 197 13.32 -26.17 -6.58
N VAL A 198 13.49 -25.53 -7.72
CA VAL A 198 12.40 -25.00 -8.54
C VAL A 198 12.30 -25.78 -9.83
N ASP A 199 11.09 -26.23 -10.12
CA ASP A 199 10.76 -27.00 -11.30
C ASP A 199 10.31 -26.06 -12.44
N PHE A 200 10.96 -26.16 -13.60
CA PHE A 200 10.63 -25.38 -14.81
C PHE A 200 9.89 -26.22 -15.88
N ARG A 201 9.33 -27.38 -15.52
CA ARG A 201 8.68 -28.34 -16.44
C ARG A 201 7.41 -27.82 -17.13
N ASP A 202 6.75 -26.79 -16.62
CA ASP A 202 5.44 -26.34 -17.12
C ASP A 202 5.50 -25.38 -18.31
N GLY A 203 6.69 -25.09 -18.83
CA GLY A 203 6.87 -24.19 -19.98
C GLY A 203 6.54 -22.72 -19.65
N THR A 204 6.40 -22.37 -18.38
CA THR A 204 6.19 -20.98 -17.95
C THR A 204 7.50 -20.25 -17.77
N LEU A 205 7.51 -18.95 -18.11
CA LEU A 205 8.62 -18.07 -17.73
C LEU A 205 8.43 -17.66 -16.28
N LYS A 206 9.42 -17.90 -15.43
CA LYS A 206 9.39 -17.49 -14.02
C LYS A 206 10.29 -16.27 -13.84
N THR A 207 9.80 -15.27 -13.10
CA THR A 207 10.60 -14.15 -12.61
C THR A 207 10.61 -14.15 -11.09
N VAL A 208 11.65 -13.57 -10.51
CA VAL A 208 11.66 -13.25 -9.08
C VAL A 208 10.98 -11.90 -8.87
N LYS A 209 10.10 -11.83 -7.87
CA LYS A 209 9.47 -10.62 -7.38
C LYS A 209 9.73 -10.42 -5.90
N ILE A 210 9.74 -9.17 -5.46
CA ILE A 210 9.81 -8.85 -4.03
C ILE A 210 8.40 -8.61 -3.50
N GLY A 211 8.11 -9.17 -2.34
CA GLY A 211 6.88 -8.95 -1.59
C GLY A 211 7.16 -8.57 -0.14
N PHE A 212 6.08 -8.30 0.60
CA PHE A 212 6.12 -7.90 2.00
C PHE A 212 5.18 -8.74 2.85
N GLN A 213 5.61 -9.12 4.04
CA GLN A 213 4.87 -10.06 4.88
C GLN A 213 4.21 -9.35 6.07
N LEU A 214 2.92 -9.62 6.26
CA LEU A 214 2.25 -9.32 7.53
C LEU A 214 2.39 -10.51 8.48
N GLU A 215 2.88 -10.24 9.69
CA GLU A 215 2.89 -11.21 10.78
C GLU A 215 1.47 -11.57 11.21
N ALA A 216 0.55 -10.60 11.18
CA ALA A 216 -0.86 -10.85 11.46
C ALA A 216 -1.45 -11.71 10.33
N GLY A 217 -1.77 -12.96 10.64
CA GLY A 217 -2.37 -13.90 9.70
C GLY A 217 -1.39 -14.58 8.73
N GLY A 218 -0.08 -14.28 8.81
CA GLY A 218 0.96 -14.89 7.97
C GLY A 218 0.79 -14.59 6.48
N ALA A 219 0.05 -13.53 6.14
CA ALA A 219 -0.27 -13.17 4.77
C ALA A 219 0.93 -12.51 4.09
N SER A 220 1.20 -12.95 2.87
CA SER A 220 2.25 -12.45 2.00
C SER A 220 1.62 -11.59 0.92
N TYR A 221 2.16 -10.40 0.72
CA TYR A 221 1.66 -9.43 -0.27
C TYR A 221 2.71 -9.17 -1.32
N ARG A 222 2.30 -9.00 -2.58
CA ARG A 222 3.19 -8.56 -3.64
C ARG A 222 3.47 -7.06 -3.53
N SER A 223 4.55 -6.57 -4.12
CA SER A 223 4.91 -5.14 -4.11
C SER A 223 3.83 -4.26 -4.74
N GLU A 224 3.04 -4.77 -5.68
CA GLU A 224 1.91 -4.05 -6.30
C GLU A 224 0.81 -3.70 -5.29
N SER A 225 0.76 -4.35 -4.12
CA SER A 225 -0.17 -3.97 -3.04
C SER A 225 0.11 -2.56 -2.51
N ILE A 226 1.34 -2.05 -2.69
CA ILE A 226 1.70 -0.67 -2.35
C ILE A 226 0.98 0.32 -3.28
N ASP A 227 0.81 -0.02 -4.55
CA ASP A 227 0.11 0.82 -5.52
C ASP A 227 -1.38 0.88 -5.18
N LEU A 228 -1.97 -0.25 -4.76
CA LEU A 228 -3.35 -0.31 -4.27
C LEU A 228 -3.55 0.60 -3.03
N ILE A 229 -2.61 0.56 -2.08
CA ILE A 229 -2.61 1.43 -0.90
C ILE A 229 -2.50 2.91 -1.32
N ASN A 230 -1.56 3.22 -2.21
CA ASN A 230 -1.33 4.58 -2.67
C ASN A 230 -2.53 5.17 -3.40
N ASP A 231 -3.18 4.38 -4.27
CA ASP A 231 -4.39 4.79 -4.97
C ASP A 231 -5.53 5.06 -3.99
N ALA A 232 -5.77 4.15 -3.04
CA ALA A 232 -6.79 4.33 -2.01
C ALA A 232 -6.59 5.64 -1.22
N VAL A 233 -5.35 5.96 -0.85
CA VAL A 233 -5.02 7.21 -0.13
C VAL A 233 -5.21 8.42 -1.03
N ARG A 234 -4.74 8.36 -2.28
CA ARG A 234 -4.89 9.44 -3.26
C ARG A 234 -6.37 9.79 -3.47
N GLN A 235 -7.20 8.79 -3.72
CA GLN A 235 -8.64 9.00 -3.93
C GLN A 235 -9.27 9.57 -2.65
N THR A 236 -8.89 9.05 -1.47
CA THR A 236 -9.42 9.55 -0.19
C THR A 236 -9.03 11.01 0.04
N LEU A 237 -7.81 11.41 -0.29
CA LEU A 237 -7.38 12.80 -0.19
C LEU A 237 -8.10 13.71 -1.19
N ASN A 238 -8.32 13.24 -2.43
CA ASN A 238 -9.06 13.99 -3.44
C ASN A 238 -10.49 14.30 -2.99
N GLU A 239 -11.13 13.36 -2.28
CA GLU A 239 -12.47 13.54 -1.74
C GLU A 239 -12.48 14.48 -0.51
N LEU A 240 -11.53 14.32 0.41
CA LEU A 240 -11.58 15.01 1.71
C LEU A 240 -10.92 16.39 1.73
N LEU A 241 -9.89 16.64 0.90
CA LEU A 241 -9.20 17.92 0.89
C LEU A 241 -10.11 19.11 0.52
N PRO A 242 -10.99 19.01 -0.50
CA PRO A 242 -11.93 20.09 -0.81
C PRO A 242 -12.83 20.47 0.39
N LEU A 243 -13.26 19.47 1.17
CA LEU A 243 -14.12 19.68 2.34
C LEU A 243 -13.43 20.43 3.49
N THR A 244 -12.10 20.50 3.48
CA THR A 244 -11.35 21.32 4.44
C THR A 244 -11.25 22.80 4.07
N GLN A 245 -11.69 23.17 2.86
CA GLN A 245 -11.59 24.54 2.33
C GLN A 245 -12.94 25.27 2.32
N SER A 246 -14.06 24.57 2.46
CA SER A 246 -15.40 25.16 2.48
C SER A 246 -15.79 25.61 3.88
N PRO A 247 -15.81 26.92 4.20
CA PRO A 247 -16.58 27.37 5.34
C PRO A 247 -18.06 27.29 4.95
N VAL A 248 -18.81 26.34 5.51
CA VAL A 248 -20.27 26.52 5.55
C VAL A 248 -20.52 27.66 6.55
N PRO A 249 -21.03 28.83 6.12
CA PRO A 249 -21.45 29.83 7.08
C PRO A 249 -22.59 29.21 7.89
N ALA A 250 -22.40 29.12 9.20
CA ALA A 250 -23.48 28.79 10.11
C ALA A 250 -24.57 29.86 9.93
N GLN A 251 -25.59 29.56 9.12
CA GLN A 251 -26.85 30.29 9.10
C GLN A 251 -27.59 29.97 10.41
N GLY A 252 -27.10 30.57 11.48
CA GLY A 252 -27.80 30.66 12.76
C GLY A 252 -28.72 31.87 12.70
N VAL A 253 -29.97 31.61 12.34
CA VAL A 253 -31.13 32.47 12.60
C VAL A 253 -31.09 32.88 14.07
N TYR A 254 -30.84 34.16 14.36
CA TYR A 254 -31.18 34.73 15.65
C TYR A 254 -32.65 35.18 15.59
N PRO A 255 -33.49 34.78 16.57
CA PRO A 255 -34.76 35.46 16.82
C PRO A 255 -34.55 36.89 17.35
#